data_AF-A0A4S8HXJ2-F1
#
_entry.id   AF-A0A4S8HXJ2-F1
#
_cell.length_a   1.000
_cell.length_b   1.000
_cell.length_c   1.000
_cell.angle_alpha   90.00
_cell.angle_beta   90.00
_cell.angle_gamma   90.00
#
_symmetry.space_group_name_H-M   'P 1'
#
loop_
_entity.id
_entity.type
_entity.pdbx_description
1 polymer ?
#
loop_
_entity_poly.entity_id
_entity_poly.type
_entity_poly.pdbx_seq_one_letter_code
_entity_poly.pdbx_strand_id
1 'polypeptide(L)'
;MNQFIQNISTEFIKSKKTFAWWLVICGAAFMPLFISFVFLSKWKWLIPQPSHNPWDDFSEMSWKGTTFMYLPFFVVLLICLSLNIEHKNNTWKHIFTLPIPKEQ
;
A
#
# COMPACT_ATOMS: atom_id res chain seq x y z
N MET A 1 -1.61 23.35 21.10
CA MET A 1 -0.69 23.00 19.99
C MET A 1 0.17 21.76 20.29
N ASN A 2 0.92 21.70 21.40
CA ASN A 2 1.78 20.54 21.72
C ASN A 2 1.03 19.20 21.89
N GLN A 3 -0.17 19.17 22.46
CA GLN A 3 -0.94 17.92 22.61
C GLN A 3 -1.38 17.32 21.27
N PHE A 4 -1.69 18.16 20.27
CA PHE A 4 -2.10 17.69 18.95
C PHE A 4 -0.95 16.99 18.22
N ILE A 5 0.25 17.58 18.30
CA ILE A 5 1.48 17.01 17.72
C ILE A 5 1.87 15.70 18.44
N GLN A 6 1.71 15.64 19.76
CA GLN A 6 1.98 14.42 20.53
C GLN A 6 0.98 13.30 20.20
N ASN A 7 -0.30 13.62 20.03
CA ASN A 7 -1.32 12.65 19.59
C ASN A 7 -1.02 12.13 18.18
N ILE A 8 -0.70 13.01 17.22
CA ILE A 8 -0.32 12.59 15.87
C ILE A 8 0.92 11.70 15.88
N SER A 9 1.94 12.04 16.69
CA SER A 9 3.16 11.25 16.81
C SER A 9 2.90 9.87 17.43
N THR A 10 2.05 9.78 18.45
CA THR A 10 1.68 8.49 19.08
C THR A 10 0.79 7.63 18.18
N GLU A 11 -0.12 8.24 17.41
CA GLU A 11 -0.87 7.59 16.32
C GLU A 11 0.10 7.02 15.25
N PHE A 12 1.10 7.80 14.84
CA PHE A 12 2.11 7.38 13.87
C PHE A 12 2.95 6.20 14.38
N ILE A 13 3.34 6.21 15.66
CA ILE A 13 4.11 5.13 16.29
C ILE A 13 3.27 3.85 16.44
N LYS A 14 1.97 3.96 16.73
CA LYS A 14 1.03 2.81 16.71
C LYS A 14 0.88 2.22 15.30
N SER A 15 0.82 3.06 14.27
CA SER A 15 0.80 2.63 12.87
C SER A 15 2.13 1.98 12.45
N LYS A 16 3.28 2.48 12.94
CA LYS A 16 4.62 1.99 12.58
C LYS A 16 4.92 0.56 13.04
N LYS A 17 4.28 0.08 14.13
CA LYS A 17 4.36 -1.33 14.58
C LYS A 17 3.33 -2.25 13.92
N THR A 18 2.48 -1.72 13.03
CA THR A 18 1.50 -2.51 12.31
C THR A 18 2.15 -3.18 11.10
N PHE A 19 1.64 -4.35 10.74
CA PHE A 19 1.91 -5.08 9.49
C PHE A 19 1.75 -4.23 8.20
N ALA A 20 1.30 -2.98 8.29
CA ALA A 20 1.16 -2.02 7.19
C ALA A 20 2.48 -1.80 6.47
N TRP A 21 3.59 -1.69 7.21
CA TRP A 21 4.92 -1.57 6.63
C TRP A 21 5.31 -2.78 5.78
N TRP A 22 4.98 -3.99 6.25
CA TRP A 22 5.18 -5.22 5.50
C TRP A 22 4.27 -5.32 4.29
N LEU A 23 3.04 -4.81 4.38
CA LEU A 23 2.07 -4.82 3.29
C LEU A 23 2.51 -3.86 2.17
N VAL A 24 3.08 -2.71 2.51
CA VAL A 24 3.68 -1.76 1.55
C VAL A 24 4.90 -2.38 0.85
N ILE A 25 5.80 -3.02 1.61
CA ILE A 25 7.02 -3.65 1.05
C ILE A 25 6.66 -4.84 0.17
N CYS A 26 5.84 -5.78 0.67
CA CYS A 26 5.34 -6.90 -0.13
C CYS A 26 4.60 -6.39 -1.37
N GLY A 27 3.86 -5.29 -1.21
CA GLY A 27 3.12 -4.69 -2.27
C GLY A 27 3.96 -4.09 -3.40
N ALA A 28 4.96 -3.28 -3.05
CA ALA A 28 5.91 -2.71 -3.98
C ALA A 28 6.73 -3.78 -4.71
N ALA A 29 7.04 -4.90 -4.03
CA ALA A 29 7.76 -6.01 -4.62
C ALA A 29 6.88 -6.93 -5.49
N PHE A 30 5.57 -7.01 -5.20
CA PHE A 30 4.66 -7.95 -5.84
C PHE A 30 4.51 -7.68 -7.34
N MET A 31 4.31 -6.43 -7.75
CA MET A 31 4.10 -6.10 -9.16
C MET A 31 5.33 -6.37 -10.05
N PRO A 32 6.55 -5.87 -9.72
CA PRO A 32 7.75 -6.15 -10.49
C PRO A 32 8.06 -7.65 -10.59
N LEU A 33 7.87 -8.40 -9.50
CA LEU A 33 8.06 -9.85 -9.48
C LEU A 33 7.04 -10.58 -10.36
N PHE A 34 5.76 -10.20 -10.27
CA PHE A 34 4.70 -10.80 -11.06
C PHE A 34 4.93 -10.61 -12.56
N ILE A 35 5.29 -9.40 -12.98
CA ILE A 35 5.51 -9.10 -14.38
C ILE A 35 6.80 -9.77 -14.89
N SER A 36 7.87 -9.79 -14.09
CA SER A 36 9.09 -10.53 -14.42
C SER A 36 8.80 -12.03 -14.60
N PHE A 37 7.99 -12.63 -13.73
CA PHE A 37 7.56 -14.03 -13.86
C PHE A 37 6.76 -14.32 -15.13
N VAL A 38 5.85 -13.41 -15.51
CA VAL A 38 5.10 -13.50 -16.78
C VAL A 38 6.04 -13.45 -17.99
N PHE A 39 7.04 -12.56 -17.95
CA PHE A 39 8.02 -12.41 -19.03
C PHE A 39 8.90 -13.66 -19.19
N LEU A 40 9.38 -14.23 -18.08
CA LEU A 40 10.10 -15.50 -18.05
C LEU A 40 9.27 -16.66 -18.64
N SER A 41 7.97 -16.73 -18.33
CA SER A 41 7.08 -17.78 -18.84
C SER A 41 6.71 -17.60 -20.32
N LYS A 42 6.61 -16.36 -20.81
CA LYS A 42 6.13 -16.04 -22.18
C LYS A 42 7.22 -15.52 -23.13
N TRP A 43 8.49 -15.79 -22.85
CA TRP A 43 9.63 -15.31 -23.63
C TRP A 43 9.50 -15.50 -25.16
N LYS A 44 8.87 -16.58 -25.63
CA LYS A 44 8.66 -16.86 -27.07
C LYS A 44 7.65 -15.95 -27.77
N TRP A 45 6.71 -15.35 -27.04
CA TRP A 45 5.69 -14.44 -27.60
C TRP A 45 6.12 -12.97 -27.56
N LEU A 46 7.23 -12.68 -26.88
CA LEU A 46 7.79 -11.34 -26.68
C LEU A 46 9.04 -11.10 -27.54
N ILE A 47 9.22 -11.89 -28.60
CA ILE A 47 10.30 -11.68 -29.58
C ILE A 47 9.93 -10.42 -30.37
N PRO A 48 10.66 -9.30 -30.21
CA PRO A 48 10.29 -8.05 -30.84
C PRO A 48 10.50 -8.15 -32.34
N GLN A 49 9.65 -7.45 -33.10
CA GLN A 49 10.04 -7.09 -34.46
C GLN A 49 11.34 -6.28 -34.41
N PRO A 50 12.24 -6.41 -35.40
CA PRO A 50 13.64 -5.96 -35.33
C PRO A 50 13.89 -4.47 -35.04
N SER A 51 12.85 -3.64 -34.91
CA SER A 51 12.92 -2.21 -34.67
C SER A 51 12.18 -1.70 -33.42
N HIS A 52 11.68 -2.58 -32.54
CA HIS A 52 11.00 -2.17 -31.29
C HIS A 52 11.81 -2.52 -30.04
N ASN A 53 11.85 -1.62 -29.06
CA ASN A 53 12.52 -1.83 -27.79
C ASN A 53 11.61 -2.60 -26.82
N PRO A 54 11.89 -3.88 -26.51
CA PRO A 54 11.05 -4.68 -25.61
C PRO A 54 10.97 -4.13 -24.18
N TRP A 55 11.92 -3.30 -23.77
CA TRP A 55 11.94 -2.72 -22.43
C TRP A 55 10.88 -1.63 -22.26
N ASP A 56 10.53 -0.92 -23.33
CA ASP A 56 9.49 0.11 -23.30
C ASP A 56 8.11 -0.53 -23.17
N ASP A 57 7.83 -1.58 -23.96
CA ASP A 57 6.60 -2.37 -23.85
C ASP A 57 6.46 -3.02 -22.47
N PHE A 58 7.56 -3.56 -21.92
CA PHE A 58 7.59 -4.12 -20.57
C PHE A 58 7.22 -3.07 -19.53
N SER A 59 7.81 -1.88 -19.61
CA SER A 59 7.60 -0.80 -18.65
C SER A 59 6.19 -0.24 -18.74
N GLU A 60 5.66 -0.07 -19.95
CA GLU A 60 4.30 0.43 -20.17
C GLU A 60 3.24 -0.58 -19.70
N MET A 61 3.42 -1.86 -20.01
CA MET A 61 2.54 -2.94 -19.53
C MET A 61 2.56 -3.01 -17.99
N SER A 62 3.75 -2.88 -17.41
CA SER A 62 3.93 -2.85 -15.96
C SER A 62 3.20 -1.68 -15.31
N TRP A 63 3.35 -0.50 -15.90
CA TRP A 63 2.71 0.72 -15.41
C TRP A 63 1.19 0.63 -15.48
N LYS A 64 0.63 0.22 -16.62
CA LYS A 64 -0.82 0.06 -16.81
C LYS A 64 -1.41 -0.94 -15.83
N GLY A 65 -0.78 -2.11 -15.64
CA GLY A 65 -1.23 -3.12 -14.69
C GLY A 65 -1.17 -2.63 -13.24
N THR A 66 -0.11 -1.89 -12.90
CA THR A 66 0.08 -1.34 -11.55
C THR A 66 -0.95 -0.25 -11.25
N THR A 67 -1.15 0.71 -12.15
CA THR A 67 -2.07 1.83 -11.92
C THR A 67 -3.53 1.39 -11.93
N PHE A 68 -3.93 0.51 -12.85
CA PHE A 68 -5.34 0.15 -13.00
C PHE A 68 -5.82 -0.84 -11.95
N MET A 69 -5.02 -1.87 -11.64
CA MET A 69 -5.46 -2.96 -10.76
C MET A 69 -4.80 -2.89 -9.39
N TYR A 70 -3.47 -2.75 -9.35
CA TYR A 70 -2.74 -2.89 -8.10
C TYR A 70 -2.99 -1.73 -7.14
N LEU A 71 -2.98 -0.49 -7.65
CA LEU A 71 -3.20 0.73 -6.87
C LEU A 71 -4.54 0.74 -6.09
N PRO A 72 -5.71 0.54 -6.72
CA PRO A 72 -6.98 0.56 -5.99
C PRO A 72 -7.07 -0.58 -4.96
N PHE A 73 -6.59 -1.78 -5.28
CA PHE A 73 -6.54 -2.89 -4.31
C PHE A 73 -5.65 -2.57 -3.12
N PHE A 74 -4.49 -1.96 -3.37
CA PHE A 74 -3.56 -1.56 -2.33
C PHE A 74 -4.17 -0.52 -1.39
N VAL A 75 -4.88 0.48 -1.93
CA VAL A 75 -5.59 1.49 -1.12
C VAL A 75 -6.66 0.85 -0.25
N VAL A 76 -7.46 -0.08 -0.79
CA VAL A 76 -8.49 -0.79 0.00
C VAL A 76 -7.85 -1.61 1.12
N LEU A 77 -6.75 -2.32 0.84
CA LEU A 77 -6.02 -3.08 1.86
C LEU A 77 -5.47 -2.18 2.96
N LEU A 78 -4.95 -1.00 2.62
CA LEU A 78 -4.49 -0.01 3.59
C LEU A 78 -5.63 0.48 4.49
N ILE A 79 -6.79 0.81 3.90
CA ILE A 79 -7.97 1.26 4.66
C ILE A 79 -8.48 0.16 5.59
N CYS A 80 -8.65 -1.06 5.07
CA CYS A 80 -9.07 -2.22 5.86
C CYS A 80 -8.12 -2.50 7.03
N LEU A 81 -6.82 -2.36 6.81
CA LEU A 81 -5.82 -2.55 7.86
C LEU A 81 -5.92 -1.45 8.92
N SER A 82 -6.05 -0.18 8.52
CA SER A 82 -6.27 0.93 9.47
C SER A 82 -7.51 0.69 10.33
N LEU A 83 -8.63 0.30 9.72
CA LEU A 83 -9.86 -0.04 10.44
C LEU A 83 -9.66 -1.23 11.38
N ASN A 84 -8.91 -2.26 10.96
CA ASN A 84 -8.63 -3.42 11.79
C ASN A 84 -7.83 -3.06 13.06
N ILE A 85 -6.85 -2.16 12.94
CA ILE A 85 -6.06 -1.66 14.08
C ILE A 85 -6.97 -0.93 15.08
N GLU A 86 -7.85 -0.06 14.60
CA GLU A 86 -8.79 0.69 15.44
C GLU A 86 -9.77 -0.24 16.17
N HIS A 87 -10.30 -1.23 15.45
CA HIS A 87 -11.24 -2.19 16.00
C HIS A 87 -10.58 -3.12 17.03
N LYS A 88 -9.34 -3.57 16.76
CA LYS A 88 -8.56 -4.44 17.66
C LYS A 88 -8.12 -3.73 18.94
N ASN A 89 -7.78 -2.45 18.85
CA ASN A 89 -7.32 -1.67 20.00
C ASN A 89 -8.46 -1.08 20.84
N ASN A 90 -9.74 -1.35 20.52
CA ASN A 90 -10.90 -0.70 21.14
C ASN A 90 -10.74 0.83 21.22
N THR A 91 -10.05 1.44 20.24
CA THR A 91 -9.64 2.85 20.29
C THR A 91 -10.85 3.76 20.39
N TRP A 92 -11.97 3.35 19.78
CA TRP A 92 -13.28 4.00 19.88
C TRP A 92 -13.74 4.23 21.33
N LYS A 93 -13.51 3.28 22.25
CA LYS A 93 -13.84 3.44 23.67
C LYS A 93 -12.82 4.34 24.38
N HIS A 94 -11.55 4.26 23.98
CA HIS A 94 -10.47 5.07 24.53
C HIS A 94 -10.62 6.57 24.23
N ILE A 95 -11.20 6.93 23.08
CA ILE A 95 -11.53 8.32 22.72
C ILE A 95 -12.53 8.94 23.72
N PHE A 96 -13.47 8.15 24.26
CA PHE A 96 -14.44 8.66 25.24
C PHE A 96 -13.86 8.85 26.65
N THR A 97 -12.74 8.18 26.97
CA THR A 97 -12.07 8.26 28.28
C THR A 97 -10.94 9.28 28.32
N LEU A 98 -10.48 9.76 27.17
CA LEU A 98 -9.43 10.77 27.09
C LEU A 98 -10.00 12.16 27.47
N PRO A 99 -9.29 12.95 28.29
CA PRO A 99 -9.69 14.30 28.66
C PRO A 99 -9.35 15.28 27.54
N ILE A 100 -9.88 15.04 26.35
CA ILE A 100 -9.77 15.94 25.19
C ILE A 100 -11.04 16.78 25.14
N PRO A 101 -10.97 18.12 25.06
CA PRO A 101 -12.14 18.95 24.89
C PRO A 101 -12.86 18.55 23.60
N LYS A 102 -14.13 18.17 23.74
CA LYS A 102 -15.03 17.93 22.62
C LYS A 102 -15.42 19.33 22.13
N GLU A 103 -14.75 19.84 21.11
CA GLU A 103 -15.24 21.06 20.45
C GLU A 103 -16.62 20.73 19.88
N GLN A 104 -17.62 21.49 20.34
CA GLN A 104 -19.03 21.38 19.96
C GLN A 104 -19.25 21.81 18.52
#